data_AF-D1LXB4-F1
#
_entry.id   AF-D1LXB4-F1
#
_cell.length_a   1.000
_cell.length_b   1.000
_cell.length_c   1.000
_cell.angle_alpha   90.00
_cell.angle_beta   90.00
_cell.angle_gamma   90.00
#
_symmetry.space_group_name_H-M   'P 1'
#
loop_
_entity.id
_entity.type
_entity.pdbx_description
1 polymer ?
#
loop_
_entity_poly.entity_id
_entity_poly.type
_entity_poly.pdbx_seq_one_letter_code
_entity_poly.pdbx_strand_id
1 'polypeptide(L)'
;MACSAVTCFRWMIFLCVVFTEITGRHLHKSSAETEHNVVETDNIATQTTSSVLLNNTSRKDEKDSDYSSFGCCERKSKSIAVGYDVSGTQIELDIGECRRTCGPHSHGRLNRKESAQNVSWDRERSYHSCPRDLSCEPTRLKREKVHLVGDPVEYDVIENCACKPVPVVCRRRSQLVVLYPDSPHQTQIDVGSCEGHCSDGEGTVCRSTKNQTITVEGPNGKECVEIIDECSCESECYRVPYMQSYYEIVYDSVVNRTVQQHKEIDIGRCVGTCSTTNHLRCVMRSPSDPNVCLMSLVKKNVSCLPKTYTTHQFVSRGGVVKTVLAVNECSCK
;
A
#
# COMPACT_ATOMS: atom_id res chain seq x y z
N MET A 1 -2.62 -9.72 19.57
CA MET A 1 -1.44 -10.01 18.73
C MET A 1 -1.42 -8.98 17.63
N ALA A 2 -0.44 -8.07 17.65
CA ALA A 2 -0.22 -7.10 16.58
C ALA A 2 0.44 -7.80 15.39
N CYS A 3 0.10 -7.42 14.15
CA CYS A 3 0.80 -7.82 12.93
C CYS A 3 2.21 -7.21 12.97
N SER A 4 3.10 -7.76 13.78
CA SER A 4 4.53 -7.73 13.45
C SER A 4 4.76 -8.80 12.38
N ALA A 5 5.64 -8.52 11.42
CA ALA A 5 6.00 -9.39 10.29
C ALA A 5 6.33 -10.86 10.66
N VAL A 6 6.51 -11.15 11.95
CA VAL A 6 6.80 -12.47 12.52
C VAL A 6 5.54 -13.31 12.84
N THR A 7 4.34 -12.73 12.90
CA THR A 7 3.14 -13.44 13.41
C THR A 7 2.31 -14.19 12.37
N CYS A 8 2.48 -13.94 11.06
CA CYS A 8 1.81 -14.72 10.01
C CYS A 8 2.28 -16.19 9.94
N PHE A 9 3.44 -16.53 10.49
CA PHE A 9 3.98 -17.90 10.40
C PHE A 9 3.49 -18.88 11.48
N ARG A 10 2.79 -18.39 12.51
CA ARG A 10 2.48 -19.21 13.69
C ARG A 10 1.22 -20.06 13.55
N TRP A 11 0.39 -19.84 12.53
CA TRP A 11 -0.85 -20.61 12.31
C TRP A 11 -0.71 -21.80 11.35
N MET A 12 0.32 -21.86 10.49
CA MET A 12 0.53 -23.02 9.60
C MET A 12 1.19 -24.23 10.28
N ILE A 13 1.77 -24.09 11.47
CA ILE A 13 2.44 -25.21 12.16
C ILE A 13 1.49 -25.94 13.13
N PHE A 14 0.42 -25.29 13.60
CA PHE A 14 -0.50 -25.89 14.57
C PHE A 14 -1.46 -26.94 13.99
N LEU A 15 -1.68 -26.97 12.68
CA LEU A 15 -2.52 -27.99 12.04
C LEU A 15 -1.79 -29.31 11.72
N CYS A 16 -0.47 -29.37 11.82
CA CYS A 16 0.30 -30.62 11.58
C CYS A 16 0.56 -31.45 12.84
N VAL A 17 0.28 -30.95 14.06
CA VAL A 17 0.59 -31.67 15.31
C VAL A 17 -0.64 -32.38 15.92
N VAL A 18 -1.84 -32.20 15.37
CA VAL A 18 -3.08 -32.79 15.94
C VAL A 18 -3.50 -34.11 15.26
N PHE A 19 -2.78 -34.59 14.23
CA PHE A 19 -3.17 -35.82 13.49
C PHE A 19 -2.26 -37.04 13.67
N THR A 20 -1.34 -37.02 14.63
CA THR A 20 -0.55 -38.22 14.99
C THR A 20 -0.50 -38.35 16.51
N GLU A 21 -1.52 -38.98 17.08
CA GLU A 21 -1.43 -39.97 18.19
C GLU A 21 -2.84 -40.29 18.71
N ILE A 22 -3.52 -41.24 18.07
CA ILE A 22 -4.61 -42.00 18.69
C ILE A 22 -4.20 -43.46 18.65
N THR A 23 -3.40 -43.91 19.63
CA THR A 23 -3.41 -45.29 20.13
C THR A 23 -2.83 -45.34 21.54
N GLY A 24 -3.74 -45.48 22.50
CA GLY A 24 -3.65 -45.99 23.88
C GLY A 24 -2.31 -46.13 24.62
N ARG A 25 -2.30 -45.69 25.89
CA ARG A 25 -2.37 -46.58 27.07
C ARG A 25 -2.59 -45.81 28.38
N HIS A 26 -3.43 -46.39 29.22
CA HIS A 26 -3.67 -46.09 30.64
C HIS A 26 -2.39 -46.16 31.49
N LEU A 27 -2.24 -45.25 32.47
CA LEU A 27 -2.09 -45.55 33.92
C LEU A 27 -1.77 -44.29 34.78
N HIS A 28 -2.67 -44.02 35.73
CA HIS A 28 -2.46 -43.67 37.15
C HIS A 28 -1.61 -42.46 37.65
N LYS A 29 -2.36 -41.52 38.27
CA LYS A 29 -2.31 -41.06 39.69
C LYS A 29 -1.36 -39.93 40.16
N SER A 30 -1.99 -38.98 40.88
CA SER A 30 -1.52 -38.21 42.08
C SER A 30 -0.49 -37.10 41.85
N SER A 31 -0.44 -35.95 42.54
CA SER A 31 -1.27 -35.16 43.49
C SER A 31 -0.40 -33.93 43.87
N ALA A 32 -1.00 -32.95 44.56
CA ALA A 32 -0.42 -31.83 45.32
C ALA A 32 -0.08 -30.56 44.48
N GLU A 33 -0.84 -29.47 44.61
CA GLU A 33 -0.91 -28.52 45.75
C GLU A 33 0.45 -27.92 46.12
N THR A 34 0.59 -26.60 46.06
CA THR A 34 0.68 -25.73 47.25
C THR A 34 0.59 -24.25 46.81
N GLU A 35 -0.33 -23.52 47.43
CA GLU A 35 -0.48 -22.07 47.40
C GLU A 35 0.66 -21.36 48.16
N HIS A 36 0.91 -20.08 47.89
CA HIS A 36 1.08 -19.10 48.98
C HIS A 36 0.89 -17.67 48.46
N ASN A 37 -0.14 -17.01 49.02
CA ASN A 37 -0.38 -15.58 49.00
C ASN A 37 0.61 -14.84 49.94
N VAL A 38 0.74 -13.51 49.77
CA VAL A 38 0.45 -12.45 50.80
C VAL A 38 1.28 -11.15 50.57
N VAL A 39 0.54 -10.08 50.23
CA VAL A 39 0.51 -8.70 50.82
C VAL A 39 1.64 -7.68 50.56
N GLU A 40 1.27 -6.68 49.75
CA GLU A 40 1.21 -5.20 49.97
C GLU A 40 2.01 -4.55 51.13
N THR A 41 2.77 -3.48 50.84
CA THR A 41 2.68 -2.12 51.45
C THR A 41 3.73 -1.13 50.92
N ASP A 42 3.22 -0.01 50.40
CA ASP A 42 3.59 1.42 50.49
C ASP A 42 5.03 2.00 50.57
N ASN A 43 5.25 2.94 49.63
CA ASN A 43 5.81 4.30 49.73
C ASN A 43 7.23 4.58 50.29
N ILE A 44 8.03 5.32 49.50
CA ILE A 44 8.47 6.71 49.79
C ILE A 44 9.21 7.28 48.56
N ALA A 45 8.94 8.56 48.29
CA ALA A 45 9.44 9.37 47.20
C ALA A 45 10.90 9.84 47.36
N THR A 46 11.58 10.09 46.23
CA THR A 46 12.57 11.16 46.11
C THR A 46 12.45 11.84 44.74
N GLN A 47 12.35 13.16 44.79
CA GLN A 47 12.26 14.10 43.69
C GLN A 47 13.64 14.34 43.07
N THR A 48 13.70 14.47 41.74
CA THR A 48 14.73 15.28 41.09
C THR A 48 14.09 16.13 40.00
N THR A 49 14.12 17.42 40.25
CA THR A 49 13.67 18.54 39.43
C THR A 49 14.53 18.72 38.17
N SER A 50 13.89 19.00 37.03
CA SER A 50 14.50 19.81 35.97
C SER A 50 13.40 20.55 35.21
N SER A 51 13.43 21.87 35.37
CA SER A 51 12.56 22.90 34.81
C SER A 51 12.91 23.21 33.35
N VAL A 52 11.91 23.24 32.45
CA VAL A 52 12.00 23.97 31.18
C VAL A 52 10.68 24.69 30.91
N LEU A 53 10.74 26.00 31.18
CA LEU A 53 10.03 27.16 30.62
C LEU A 53 8.81 26.91 29.70
N LEU A 54 7.65 27.32 30.22
CA LEU A 54 6.47 27.71 29.46
C LEU A 54 6.77 28.98 28.64
N ASN A 55 6.68 28.89 27.32
CA ASN A 55 6.55 30.05 26.45
C ASN A 55 5.21 30.00 25.72
N ASN A 56 4.30 30.88 26.16
CA ASN A 56 3.15 31.34 25.43
C ASN A 56 3.62 32.28 24.32
N THR A 57 3.45 31.89 23.06
CA THR A 57 3.45 32.83 21.94
C THR A 57 2.39 32.42 20.92
N SER A 58 1.32 33.21 20.91
CA SER A 58 0.38 33.52 19.83
C SER A 58 -0.08 32.41 18.88
N ARG A 59 -1.36 32.07 19.07
CA ARG A 59 -2.33 31.82 17.99
C ARG A 59 -1.99 32.65 16.74
N LYS A 60 -1.56 31.98 15.69
CA LYS A 60 -1.89 32.40 14.32
C LYS A 60 -2.90 31.38 13.83
N ASP A 61 -4.13 31.85 13.71
CA ASP A 61 -5.21 31.15 13.04
C ASP A 61 -4.69 30.71 11.66
N GLU A 62 -4.52 29.40 11.51
CA GLU A 62 -4.36 28.75 10.22
C GLU A 62 -5.68 28.93 9.51
N LYS A 63 -5.75 30.03 8.76
CA LYS A 63 -6.90 30.39 7.94
C LYS A 63 -6.96 29.36 6.84
N ASP A 64 -7.70 28.29 7.12
CA ASP A 64 -8.20 27.32 6.16
C ASP A 64 -8.89 28.13 5.07
N SER A 65 -8.13 28.42 4.02
CA SER A 65 -8.61 29.23 2.91
C SER A 65 -9.55 28.32 2.15
N ASP A 66 -10.83 28.48 2.45
CA ASP A 66 -11.98 28.04 1.67
C ASP A 66 -11.86 28.57 0.23
N TYR A 67 -10.95 27.96 -0.52
CA TYR A 67 -10.93 27.96 -1.97
C TYR A 67 -11.78 26.78 -2.43
N SER A 68 -13.05 26.75 -2.04
CA SER A 68 -14.12 26.15 -2.84
C SER A 68 -14.35 26.97 -4.12
N SER A 69 -13.26 27.24 -4.84
CA SER A 69 -13.24 27.94 -6.11
C SER A 69 -13.53 26.93 -7.21
N PHE A 70 -14.81 26.57 -7.34
CA PHE A 70 -15.53 26.19 -8.57
C PHE A 70 -14.84 25.20 -9.54
N GLY A 71 -13.97 24.32 -9.07
CA GLY A 71 -13.38 23.24 -9.88
C GLY A 71 -14.34 22.05 -9.97
N CYS A 72 -14.79 21.69 -11.17
CA CYS A 72 -15.63 20.51 -11.35
C CYS A 72 -14.77 19.24 -11.28
N CYS A 73 -14.90 18.48 -10.19
CA CYS A 73 -14.38 17.13 -10.05
C CYS A 73 -15.47 16.26 -9.44
N GLU A 74 -15.97 15.31 -10.22
CA GLU A 74 -17.10 14.47 -9.83
C GLU A 74 -16.79 13.02 -10.15
N ARG A 75 -17.25 12.11 -9.28
CA ARG A 75 -17.29 10.69 -9.58
C ARG A 75 -18.35 10.45 -10.65
N LYS A 76 -17.97 9.80 -11.75
CA LYS A 76 -18.91 9.22 -12.72
C LYS A 76 -18.92 7.71 -12.58
N SER A 77 -20.05 7.09 -12.90
CA SER A 77 -20.15 5.64 -12.92
C SER A 77 -19.29 5.07 -14.04
N LYS A 78 -18.63 3.96 -13.74
CA LYS A 78 -17.82 3.18 -14.66
C LYS A 78 -17.97 1.71 -14.26
N SER A 79 -18.91 1.05 -14.90
CA SER A 79 -19.13 -0.39 -14.71
C SER A 79 -18.07 -1.19 -15.47
N ILE A 80 -17.51 -2.18 -14.80
CA ILE A 80 -16.65 -3.20 -15.41
C ILE A 80 -17.28 -4.57 -15.20
N ALA A 81 -17.14 -5.45 -16.19
CA ALA A 81 -17.46 -6.85 -16.02
C ALA A 81 -16.38 -7.54 -15.18
N VAL A 82 -16.74 -8.07 -14.02
CA VAL A 82 -15.79 -8.66 -13.07
C VAL A 82 -15.76 -10.19 -13.12
N GLY A 83 -16.81 -10.82 -13.65
CA GLY A 83 -16.84 -12.26 -13.84
C GLY A 83 -18.27 -12.78 -13.89
N TYR A 84 -18.47 -14.04 -13.48
CA TYR A 84 -19.78 -14.68 -13.42
C TYR A 84 -20.11 -15.15 -12.00
N ASP A 85 -21.39 -15.14 -11.65
CA ASP A 85 -21.91 -15.75 -10.43
C ASP A 85 -22.06 -17.28 -10.57
N VAL A 86 -22.43 -17.96 -9.48
CA VAL A 86 -22.68 -19.41 -9.47
C VAL A 86 -23.84 -19.85 -10.37
N SER A 87 -24.67 -18.91 -10.82
CA SER A 87 -25.79 -19.15 -11.75
C SER A 87 -25.38 -18.94 -13.22
N GLY A 88 -24.14 -18.50 -13.48
CA GLY A 88 -23.66 -18.16 -14.82
C GLY A 88 -24.03 -16.76 -15.30
N THR A 89 -24.52 -15.89 -14.42
CA THR A 89 -24.85 -14.49 -14.72
C THR A 89 -23.59 -13.63 -14.62
N GLN A 90 -23.36 -12.79 -15.62
CA GLN A 90 -22.24 -11.84 -15.58
C GLN A 90 -22.48 -10.78 -14.49
N ILE A 91 -21.49 -10.61 -13.61
CA ILE A 91 -21.51 -9.55 -12.60
C ILE A 91 -20.82 -8.32 -13.16
N GLU A 92 -21.51 -7.19 -13.09
CA GLU A 92 -20.95 -5.87 -13.36
C GLU A 92 -20.78 -5.09 -12.05
N LEU A 93 -19.64 -4.42 -11.91
CA LEU A 93 -19.33 -3.60 -10.73
C LEU A 93 -19.00 -2.17 -11.16
N ASP A 94 -19.69 -1.19 -10.57
CA ASP A 94 -19.38 0.23 -10.74
C ASP A 94 -18.18 0.64 -9.88
N ILE A 95 -16.97 0.54 -10.44
CA ILE A 95 -15.73 0.99 -9.78
C ILE A 95 -15.64 2.52 -9.68
N GLY A 96 -16.43 3.23 -10.49
CA GLY A 96 -16.38 4.68 -10.62
C GLY A 96 -15.15 5.21 -11.36
N GLU A 97 -15.19 6.48 -11.72
CA GLU A 97 -14.08 7.22 -12.31
C GLU A 97 -14.19 8.70 -11.96
N CYS A 98 -13.09 9.31 -11.51
CA CYS A 98 -13.05 10.74 -11.27
C CYS A 98 -12.90 11.50 -12.59
N ARG A 99 -13.88 12.35 -12.92
CA ARG A 99 -13.88 13.14 -14.15
C ARG A 99 -13.96 14.64 -13.88
N ARG A 100 -13.22 15.38 -14.71
CA ARG A 100 -13.19 16.85 -14.74
C ARG A 100 -14.37 17.45 -15.54
N THR A 101 -15.55 16.87 -15.46
CA THR A 101 -16.72 17.30 -16.25
C THR A 101 -17.57 18.28 -15.46
N CYS A 102 -17.73 19.49 -15.98
CA CYS A 102 -18.79 20.40 -15.54
C CYS A 102 -20.08 20.06 -16.28
N GLY A 103 -21.20 19.91 -15.57
CA GLY A 103 -22.50 19.65 -16.18
C GLY A 103 -23.01 20.86 -16.99
N PRO A 104 -23.85 20.67 -18.04
CA PRO A 104 -24.38 21.74 -18.87
C PRO A 104 -25.44 22.64 -18.18
N HIS A 105 -25.85 22.32 -16.95
CA HIS A 105 -26.93 23.02 -16.23
C HIS A 105 -26.47 24.12 -15.26
N SER A 106 -25.17 24.43 -15.17
CA SER A 106 -24.67 25.61 -14.45
C SER A 106 -24.68 26.88 -15.30
N HIS A 107 -25.21 26.84 -16.52
CA HIS A 107 -25.74 28.04 -17.17
C HIS A 107 -27.16 28.26 -16.67
N GLY A 108 -27.29 29.00 -15.58
CA GLY A 108 -28.59 29.52 -15.17
C GLY A 108 -29.24 30.23 -16.35
N ARG A 109 -30.26 29.60 -16.96
CA ARG A 109 -31.21 30.30 -17.82
C ARG A 109 -32.02 31.23 -16.93
N LEU A 110 -31.46 32.40 -16.62
CA LEU A 110 -32.29 33.51 -16.18
C LEU A 110 -33.24 33.82 -17.33
N ASN A 111 -34.52 33.62 -17.06
CA ASN A 111 -35.60 33.94 -17.97
C ASN A 111 -35.41 35.38 -18.47
N ARG A 112 -35.19 35.51 -19.78
CA ARG A 112 -35.13 36.79 -20.49
C ARG A 112 -36.53 37.37 -20.56
N LYS A 113 -37.01 37.98 -19.46
CA LYS A 113 -37.99 39.08 -19.50
C LYS A 113 -37.70 40.02 -18.34
N GLU A 114 -37.54 41.29 -18.74
CA GLU A 114 -37.66 42.52 -17.95
C GLU A 114 -36.40 43.15 -17.32
N SER A 115 -36.11 44.31 -17.93
CA SER A 115 -35.63 45.56 -17.36
C SER A 115 -34.14 45.82 -17.31
N ALA A 116 -33.75 46.70 -18.23
CA ALA A 116 -32.50 47.42 -18.26
C ALA A 116 -32.32 48.30 -17.01
N GLN A 117 -31.15 48.23 -16.37
CA GLN A 117 -30.35 49.37 -15.91
C GLN A 117 -29.09 48.91 -15.16
N ASN A 118 -27.93 49.35 -15.67
CA ASN A 118 -26.62 49.46 -15.03
C ASN A 118 -26.22 48.44 -13.95
N VAL A 119 -25.61 47.34 -14.40
CA VAL A 119 -24.63 46.60 -13.59
C VAL A 119 -23.41 46.32 -14.48
N SER A 120 -22.25 46.80 -14.06
CA SER A 120 -20.94 46.53 -14.67
C SER A 120 -20.73 45.02 -14.81
N TRP A 121 -20.54 44.54 -16.04
CA TRP A 121 -20.32 43.12 -16.34
C TRP A 121 -18.89 42.70 -15.99
N ASP A 122 -18.58 42.60 -14.70
CA ASP A 122 -17.43 41.83 -14.19
C ASP A 122 -17.95 40.70 -13.32
N ARG A 123 -18.31 39.56 -13.94
CA ARG A 123 -18.39 38.24 -13.31
C ARG A 123 -18.72 37.17 -14.35
N GLU A 124 -17.77 36.96 -15.24
CA GLU A 124 -17.68 35.71 -16.01
C GLU A 124 -17.22 34.61 -15.05
N ARG A 125 -18.16 34.10 -14.25
CA ARG A 125 -17.92 32.98 -13.33
C ARG A 125 -18.00 31.69 -14.14
N SER A 126 -16.98 31.49 -14.98
CA SER A 126 -16.78 30.29 -15.79
C SER A 126 -16.39 29.14 -14.86
N TYR A 127 -17.24 28.13 -14.75
CA TYR A 127 -16.94 26.89 -14.06
C TYR A 127 -15.88 26.15 -14.87
N HIS A 128 -14.61 26.34 -14.50
CA HIS A 128 -13.52 25.62 -15.11
C HIS A 128 -13.40 24.23 -14.46
N SER A 129 -12.92 23.24 -15.22
CA SER A 129 -12.31 22.04 -14.65
C SER A 129 -11.29 22.40 -13.55
N CYS A 130 -10.87 21.43 -12.72
CA CYS A 130 -9.84 21.67 -11.69
C CYS A 130 -8.75 22.64 -12.20
N PRO A 131 -8.37 23.66 -11.41
CA PRO A 131 -7.35 24.63 -11.82
C PRO A 131 -6.07 23.91 -12.28
N ARG A 132 -5.24 24.56 -13.10
CA ARG A 132 -4.10 23.91 -13.78
C ARG A 132 -3.15 23.14 -12.85
N ASP A 133 -3.06 23.53 -11.59
CA ASP A 133 -2.17 22.92 -10.58
C ASP A 133 -2.84 21.80 -9.75
N LEU A 134 -4.10 21.48 -10.05
CA LEU A 134 -4.89 20.46 -9.35
C LEU A 134 -5.30 19.33 -10.30
N SER A 135 -5.17 18.09 -9.82
CA SER A 135 -5.75 16.91 -10.47
C SER A 135 -7.05 16.48 -9.79
N CYS A 136 -7.94 15.86 -10.57
CA CYS A 136 -9.21 15.34 -10.07
C CYS A 136 -8.97 13.89 -9.67
N GLU A 137 -8.83 13.66 -8.37
CA GLU A 137 -8.40 12.38 -7.82
C GLU A 137 -9.42 11.86 -6.79
N PRO A 138 -9.48 10.53 -6.56
CA PRO A 138 -10.32 9.94 -5.52
C PRO A 138 -9.93 10.47 -4.14
N THR A 139 -10.91 10.88 -3.33
CA THR A 139 -10.68 11.26 -1.92
C THR A 139 -10.89 10.11 -0.96
N ARG A 140 -11.78 9.18 -1.32
CA ARG A 140 -12.16 8.04 -0.50
C ARG A 140 -12.53 6.86 -1.38
N LEU A 141 -12.05 5.68 -1.01
CA LEU A 141 -12.35 4.41 -1.66
C LEU A 141 -13.13 3.51 -0.69
N LYS A 142 -14.01 2.67 -1.23
CA LYS A 142 -14.74 1.62 -0.53
C LYS A 142 -14.26 0.28 -1.08
N ARG A 143 -13.76 -0.60 -0.22
CA ARG A 143 -13.33 -1.94 -0.63
C ARG A 143 -14.54 -2.86 -0.67
N GLU A 144 -14.88 -3.31 -1.87
CA GLU A 144 -16.03 -4.17 -2.13
C GLU A 144 -15.58 -5.58 -2.51
N LYS A 145 -16.20 -6.58 -1.90
CA LYS A 145 -15.88 -8.00 -2.10
C LYS A 145 -16.93 -8.63 -3.00
N VAL A 146 -16.53 -9.09 -4.17
CA VAL A 146 -17.41 -9.71 -5.15
C VAL A 146 -17.22 -11.22 -5.12
N HIS A 147 -18.33 -11.93 -4.92
CA HIS A 147 -18.37 -13.38 -4.93
C HIS A 147 -18.58 -13.89 -6.35
N LEU A 148 -17.49 -14.38 -6.96
CA LEU A 148 -17.48 -14.96 -8.31
C LEU A 148 -17.47 -16.49 -8.24
N VAL A 149 -17.64 -17.16 -9.37
CA VAL A 149 -17.29 -18.59 -9.50
C VAL A 149 -15.80 -18.77 -9.19
N GLY A 150 -15.49 -19.29 -8.01
CA GLY A 150 -14.12 -19.44 -7.50
C GLY A 150 -13.90 -18.65 -6.22
N ASP A 151 -12.73 -18.05 -6.10
CA ASP A 151 -12.40 -17.23 -4.94
C ASP A 151 -13.03 -15.83 -5.05
N PRO A 152 -13.56 -15.27 -3.94
CA PRO A 152 -14.01 -13.89 -3.92
C PRO A 152 -12.88 -12.93 -4.27
N VAL A 153 -13.17 -11.93 -5.10
CA VAL A 153 -12.20 -10.90 -5.51
C VAL A 153 -12.59 -9.56 -4.90
N GLU A 154 -11.61 -8.80 -4.45
CA GLU A 154 -11.81 -7.49 -3.82
C GLU A 154 -11.43 -6.36 -4.79
N TYR A 155 -12.26 -5.30 -4.79
CA TYR A 155 -12.09 -4.13 -5.64
C TYR A 155 -12.17 -2.85 -4.81
N ASP A 156 -11.34 -1.87 -5.17
CA ASP A 156 -11.46 -0.52 -4.61
C ASP A 156 -12.40 0.31 -5.48
N VAL A 157 -13.59 0.59 -4.93
CA VAL A 157 -14.62 1.42 -5.56
C VAL A 157 -14.45 2.86 -5.11
N ILE A 158 -14.41 3.81 -6.04
CA ILE A 158 -14.33 5.24 -5.72
C ILE A 158 -15.64 5.66 -5.06
N GLU A 159 -15.61 6.34 -3.91
CA GLU A 159 -16.81 6.94 -3.31
C GLU A 159 -16.95 8.41 -3.70
N ASN A 160 -15.86 9.16 -3.58
CA ASN A 160 -15.83 10.61 -3.77
C ASN A 160 -14.56 11.04 -4.52
N CYS A 161 -14.66 12.16 -5.22
CA CYS A 161 -13.56 12.79 -5.95
C CYS A 161 -13.40 14.25 -5.53
N ALA A 162 -12.19 14.78 -5.55
CA ALA A 162 -11.96 16.21 -5.38
C ALA A 162 -10.73 16.67 -6.17
N CYS A 163 -10.66 17.98 -6.42
CA CYS A 163 -9.45 18.59 -6.94
C CYS A 163 -8.38 18.60 -5.84
N LYS A 164 -7.27 17.87 -6.06
CA LYS A 164 -6.11 17.81 -5.16
C LYS A 164 -4.89 18.42 -5.85
N PRO A 165 -4.05 19.20 -5.14
CA PRO A 165 -2.81 19.71 -5.71
C PRO A 165 -1.85 18.55 -6.02
N VAL A 166 -1.27 18.56 -7.23
CA VAL A 166 -0.29 17.54 -7.62
C VAL A 166 1.06 17.91 -6.99
N PRO A 167 1.70 17.00 -6.22
CA PRO A 167 3.01 17.27 -5.67
C PRO A 167 4.06 17.52 -6.76
N VAL A 168 4.89 18.55 -6.58
CA VAL A 168 6.03 18.82 -7.49
C VAL A 168 7.09 17.73 -7.37
N VAL A 169 7.26 17.14 -6.18
CA VAL A 169 8.20 16.06 -5.90
C VAL A 169 7.43 14.81 -5.47
N CYS A 170 7.90 13.64 -5.89
CA CYS A 170 7.39 12.34 -5.46
C CYS A 170 7.32 12.25 -3.94
N ARG A 171 6.13 11.96 -3.41
CA ARG A 171 5.89 11.72 -1.98
C ARG A 171 4.66 10.87 -1.76
N ARG A 172 4.62 10.23 -0.59
CA ARG A 172 3.41 9.58 -0.10
C ARG A 172 2.31 10.61 0.18
N ARG A 173 1.09 10.30 -0.24
CA ARG A 173 -0.14 11.05 0.04
C ARG A 173 -1.15 10.13 0.69
N SER A 174 -1.99 10.69 1.56
CA SER A 174 -3.01 9.90 2.23
C SER A 174 -4.12 9.50 1.24
N GLN A 175 -4.48 8.23 1.27
CA GLN A 175 -5.58 7.65 0.51
C GLN A 175 -6.40 6.76 1.45
N LEU A 176 -7.60 7.24 1.78
CA LEU A 176 -8.49 6.55 2.71
C LEU A 176 -9.28 5.45 2.01
N VAL A 177 -9.24 4.25 2.58
CA VAL A 177 -10.01 3.08 2.15
C VAL A 177 -10.92 2.63 3.28
N VAL A 178 -12.20 2.43 2.98
CA VAL A 178 -13.20 1.85 3.88
C VAL A 178 -13.23 0.34 3.67
N LEU A 179 -12.89 -0.40 4.71
CA LEU A 179 -13.00 -1.85 4.76
C LEU A 179 -14.32 -2.27 5.39
N TYR A 180 -14.84 -3.43 4.98
CA TYR A 180 -16.08 -4.02 5.48
C TYR A 180 -17.26 -3.04 5.54
N PRO A 181 -17.55 -2.35 4.43
CA PRO A 181 -18.64 -1.38 4.37
C PRO A 181 -19.97 -2.04 4.77
N ASP A 182 -20.84 -1.26 5.41
CA ASP A 182 -22.19 -1.70 5.79
C ASP A 182 -22.20 -2.87 6.81
N SER A 183 -21.11 -3.02 7.57
CA SER A 183 -20.97 -4.03 8.64
C SER A 183 -20.54 -3.42 9.98
N PRO A 184 -20.74 -4.12 11.12
CA PRO A 184 -20.21 -3.69 12.42
C PRO A 184 -18.68 -3.57 12.49
N HIS A 185 -17.97 -4.18 11.54
CA HIS A 185 -16.51 -4.16 11.44
C HIS A 185 -15.99 -3.06 10.50
N GLN A 186 -16.87 -2.17 10.04
CA GLN A 186 -16.49 -1.10 9.13
C GLN A 186 -15.35 -0.25 9.72
N THR A 187 -14.22 -0.24 9.02
CA THR A 187 -13.00 0.45 9.46
C THR A 187 -12.45 1.28 8.32
N GLN A 188 -12.03 2.51 8.60
CA GLN A 188 -11.37 3.36 7.62
C GLN A 188 -9.87 3.41 7.90
N ILE A 189 -9.07 3.12 6.87
CA ILE A 189 -7.61 3.10 6.97
C ILE A 189 -6.96 3.96 5.90
N ASP A 190 -5.81 4.54 6.21
CA ASP A 190 -4.96 5.24 5.24
C ASP A 190 -3.98 4.26 4.60
N VAL A 191 -4.33 3.73 3.42
CA VAL A 191 -3.43 2.85 2.65
C VAL A 191 -2.30 3.66 2.01
N GLY A 192 -2.57 4.93 1.71
CA GLY A 192 -1.63 5.82 1.04
C GLY A 192 -1.58 5.62 -0.48
N SER A 193 -1.00 6.60 -1.16
CA SER A 193 -0.73 6.62 -2.59
C SER A 193 0.59 7.33 -2.84
N CYS A 194 1.35 6.91 -3.85
CA CYS A 194 2.57 7.60 -4.27
C CYS A 194 2.25 8.57 -5.41
N GLU A 195 2.42 9.86 -5.15
CA GLU A 195 2.07 10.93 -6.09
C GLU A 195 3.21 11.93 -6.23
N GLY A 196 3.34 12.51 -7.42
CA GLY A 196 4.26 13.59 -7.72
C GLY A 196 5.19 13.30 -8.88
N HIS A 197 6.05 14.26 -9.19
CA HIS A 197 6.98 14.17 -10.32
C HIS A 197 8.37 13.72 -9.88
N CYS A 198 9.05 13.04 -10.79
CA CYS A 198 10.43 12.60 -10.63
C CYS A 198 11.32 13.44 -11.55
N SER A 199 12.30 14.11 -10.94
CA SER A 199 13.23 15.02 -11.63
C SER A 199 14.38 14.28 -12.31
N ASP A 200 14.61 13.02 -11.93
CA ASP A 200 15.81 12.25 -12.28
C ASP A 200 15.56 11.38 -13.52
N GLY A 201 15.94 11.90 -14.69
CA GLY A 201 16.12 11.14 -15.94
C GLY A 201 14.84 10.57 -16.59
N GLU A 202 14.94 10.29 -17.89
CA GLU A 202 13.90 9.57 -18.64
C GLU A 202 13.63 8.19 -17.98
N GLY A 203 12.39 7.96 -17.53
CA GLY A 203 11.90 6.63 -17.16
C GLY A 203 11.77 6.31 -15.67
N THR A 204 11.91 7.28 -14.76
CA THR A 204 11.56 7.10 -13.34
C THR A 204 10.12 7.51 -13.06
N VAL A 205 9.43 6.75 -12.21
CA VAL A 205 8.04 6.98 -11.80
C VAL A 205 7.97 6.95 -10.27
N CYS A 206 7.10 7.78 -9.68
CA CYS A 206 6.88 7.78 -8.24
C CYS A 206 6.21 6.47 -7.79
N ARG A 207 6.88 5.68 -6.95
CA ARG A 207 6.42 4.34 -6.54
C ARG A 207 6.67 4.10 -5.05
N SER A 208 5.98 3.11 -4.50
CA SER A 208 6.17 2.67 -3.11
C SER A 208 7.47 1.89 -2.99
N THR A 209 8.33 2.32 -2.08
CA THR A 209 9.60 1.64 -1.77
C THR A 209 9.61 0.97 -0.42
N LYS A 210 8.64 1.29 0.44
CA LYS A 210 8.47 0.63 1.72
C LYS A 210 7.00 0.51 2.03
N ASN A 211 6.61 -0.71 2.37
CA ASN A 211 5.26 -1.04 2.78
C ASN A 211 5.29 -1.56 4.22
N GLN A 212 4.23 -1.25 4.96
CA GLN A 212 4.00 -1.74 6.31
C GLN A 212 2.69 -2.54 6.32
N THR A 213 2.54 -3.47 7.28
CA THR A 213 1.26 -4.16 7.51
C THR A 213 0.64 -3.70 8.82
N ILE A 214 -0.66 -3.46 8.82
CA ILE A 214 -1.47 -3.11 9.99
C ILE A 214 -2.52 -4.18 10.25
N THR A 215 -2.88 -4.39 11.51
CA THR A 215 -3.95 -5.33 11.87
C THR A 215 -5.29 -4.60 11.94
N VAL A 216 -6.31 -5.13 11.27
CA VAL A 216 -7.69 -4.66 11.34
C VAL A 216 -8.59 -5.78 11.85
N GLU A 217 -9.61 -5.43 12.63
CA GLU A 217 -10.64 -6.40 13.03
C GLU A 217 -11.62 -6.58 11.88
N GLY A 218 -11.69 -7.79 11.33
CA GLY A 218 -12.64 -8.17 10.29
C GLY A 218 -13.72 -9.13 10.81
N PRO A 219 -14.75 -9.41 9.99
CA PRO A 219 -15.81 -10.35 10.31
C PRO A 219 -15.28 -11.79 10.52
N ASN A 220 -14.13 -12.13 9.92
CA ASN A 220 -13.46 -13.42 10.06
C ASN A 220 -12.30 -13.39 11.07
N GLY A 221 -12.25 -12.37 11.93
CA GLY A 221 -11.17 -12.12 12.87
C GLY A 221 -10.16 -11.07 12.38
N LYS A 222 -9.00 -11.02 13.04
CA LYS A 222 -7.95 -10.05 12.73
C LYS A 222 -7.34 -10.33 11.36
N GLU A 223 -7.35 -9.34 10.47
CA GLU A 223 -6.73 -9.39 9.15
C GLU A 223 -5.55 -8.41 9.08
N CYS A 224 -4.50 -8.74 8.32
CA CYS A 224 -3.39 -7.80 8.07
C CYS A 224 -3.62 -7.11 6.73
N VAL A 225 -3.56 -5.78 6.71
CA VAL A 225 -3.66 -4.96 5.51
C VAL A 225 -2.35 -4.26 5.26
N GLU A 226 -1.88 -4.31 4.00
CA GLU A 226 -0.66 -3.62 3.58
C GLU A 226 -0.95 -2.14 3.29
N ILE A 227 -0.11 -1.26 3.83
CA ILE A 227 -0.14 0.18 3.63
C ILE A 227 1.21 0.64 3.10
N ILE A 228 1.20 1.69 2.28
CA ILE A 228 2.43 2.35 1.84
C ILE A 228 2.98 3.15 3.02
N ASP A 229 4.29 3.08 3.27
CA ASP A 229 4.98 3.87 4.29
C ASP A 229 5.85 4.95 3.63
N GLU A 230 6.63 4.58 2.61
CA GLU A 230 7.54 5.49 1.90
C GLU A 230 7.41 5.36 0.38
N CYS A 231 7.60 6.48 -0.32
CA CYS A 231 7.60 6.57 -1.77
C CYS A 231 8.88 7.24 -2.26
N SER A 232 9.42 6.78 -3.37
CA SER A 232 10.55 7.42 -4.07
C SER A 232 10.44 7.24 -5.58
N CYS A 233 11.31 7.94 -6.30
CA CYS A 233 11.42 7.86 -7.74
C CYS A 233 12.19 6.60 -8.13
N GLU A 234 11.49 5.64 -8.71
CA GLU A 234 12.06 4.35 -9.07
C GLU A 234 11.83 4.04 -10.55
N SER A 235 12.75 3.27 -11.12
CA SER A 235 12.62 2.82 -12.50
C SER A 235 11.49 1.78 -12.66
N GLU A 236 11.18 1.41 -13.90
CA GLU A 236 10.21 0.37 -14.23
C GLU A 236 10.47 -0.99 -13.55
N CYS A 237 11.73 -1.31 -13.22
CA CYS A 237 12.14 -2.52 -12.52
C CYS A 237 13.08 -2.16 -11.37
N TYR A 238 12.59 -2.30 -10.13
CA TYR A 238 13.28 -1.80 -8.95
C TYR A 238 13.23 -2.79 -7.80
N ARG A 239 14.08 -2.55 -6.80
CA ARG A 239 14.19 -3.38 -5.60
C ARG A 239 13.25 -2.84 -4.52
N VAL A 240 12.48 -3.73 -3.90
CA VAL A 240 11.76 -3.45 -2.64
C VAL A 240 12.37 -4.27 -1.49
N PRO A 241 12.39 -3.74 -0.26
CA PRO A 241 12.87 -4.47 0.91
C PRO A 241 11.95 -5.66 1.21
N TYR A 242 12.55 -6.77 1.61
CA TYR A 242 11.86 -7.98 2.03
C TYR A 242 12.63 -8.65 3.17
N MET A 243 12.17 -8.42 4.40
CA MET A 243 12.78 -8.96 5.60
C MET A 243 12.44 -10.44 5.78
N GLN A 244 13.46 -11.26 5.99
CA GLN A 244 13.30 -12.65 6.40
C GLN A 244 14.02 -12.92 7.72
N SER A 245 13.31 -13.58 8.63
CA SER A 245 13.83 -13.96 9.93
C SER A 245 14.56 -15.30 9.88
N TYR A 246 15.69 -15.37 10.57
CA TYR A 246 16.53 -16.54 10.76
C TYR A 246 16.97 -16.67 12.22
N TYR A 247 17.53 -17.83 12.55
CA TYR A 247 18.20 -18.05 13.83
C TYR A 247 19.66 -18.40 13.58
N GLU A 248 20.54 -17.65 14.23
CA GLU A 248 21.99 -17.83 14.19
C GLU A 248 22.49 -18.35 15.55
N ILE A 249 23.53 -19.18 15.53
CA ILE A 249 24.29 -19.56 16.72
C ILE A 249 25.48 -18.61 16.83
N VAL A 250 25.53 -17.84 17.92
CA VAL A 250 26.63 -16.91 18.22
C VAL A 250 27.27 -17.33 19.54
N TYR A 251 28.60 -17.22 19.64
CA TYR A 251 29.29 -17.44 20.91
C TYR A 251 29.16 -16.19 21.79
N ASP A 252 28.52 -16.32 22.94
CA ASP A 252 28.42 -15.26 23.92
C ASP A 252 29.59 -15.37 24.90
N SER A 253 30.47 -14.37 24.89
CA SER A 253 31.65 -14.31 25.76
C SER A 253 31.30 -14.02 27.22
N VAL A 254 30.15 -13.41 27.50
CA VAL A 254 29.69 -13.09 28.85
C VAL A 254 29.17 -14.35 29.54
N VAL A 255 28.41 -15.16 28.81
CA VAL A 255 27.82 -16.41 29.33
C VAL A 255 28.70 -17.63 29.02
N ASN A 256 29.83 -17.42 28.34
CA ASN A 256 30.81 -18.43 27.94
C ASN A 256 30.17 -19.67 27.27
N ARG A 257 29.14 -19.45 26.45
CA ARG A 257 28.38 -20.51 25.78
C ARG A 257 27.86 -20.04 24.43
N THR A 258 27.57 -20.97 23.53
CA THR A 258 26.85 -20.68 22.30
C THR A 258 25.39 -20.42 22.60
N VAL A 259 24.90 -19.25 22.17
CA VAL A 259 23.51 -18.84 22.33
C VAL A 259 22.86 -18.71 20.95
N GLN A 260 21.56 -18.95 20.92
CA GLN A 260 20.79 -18.80 19.72
C GLN A 260 20.22 -17.38 19.65
N GLN A 261 20.58 -16.65 18.61
CA GLN A 261 20.14 -15.28 18.38
C GLN A 261 19.17 -15.22 17.20
N HIS A 262 18.14 -14.38 17.32
CA HIS A 262 17.24 -14.06 16.22
C HIS A 262 17.90 -13.02 15.31
N LYS A 263 17.86 -13.25 14.00
CA LYS A 263 18.52 -12.43 12.99
C LYS A 263 17.56 -12.17 11.85
N GLU A 264 17.33 -10.91 11.55
CA GLU A 264 16.51 -10.50 10.41
C GLU A 264 17.42 -9.97 9.31
N ILE A 265 17.16 -10.40 8.07
CA ILE A 265 17.95 -10.03 6.90
C ILE A 265 17.01 -9.48 5.84
N ASP A 266 17.29 -8.28 5.33
CA ASP A 266 16.63 -7.76 4.15
C ASP A 266 17.17 -8.46 2.91
N ILE A 267 16.42 -9.43 2.41
CA ILE A 267 16.76 -10.18 1.19
C ILE A 267 16.43 -9.36 -0.05
N GLY A 268 15.43 -8.49 0.03
CA GLY A 268 14.92 -7.73 -1.10
C GLY A 268 14.20 -8.59 -2.16
N ARG A 269 13.37 -7.94 -2.96
CA ARG A 269 12.69 -8.53 -4.12
C ARG A 269 12.72 -7.55 -5.28
N CYS A 270 12.80 -8.06 -6.50
CA CYS A 270 12.63 -7.25 -7.69
C CYS A 270 11.16 -7.20 -8.08
N VAL A 271 10.65 -6.00 -8.26
CA VAL A 271 9.25 -5.72 -8.64
C VAL A 271 9.21 -4.74 -9.79
N GLY A 272 8.11 -4.81 -10.53
CA GLY A 272 7.86 -3.95 -11.67
C GLY A 272 7.77 -4.70 -12.98
N THR A 273 7.63 -3.95 -14.06
CA THR A 273 7.29 -4.46 -15.39
C THR A 273 8.25 -3.85 -16.39
N CYS A 274 8.88 -4.67 -17.21
CA CYS A 274 9.81 -4.18 -18.21
C CYS A 274 9.08 -3.87 -19.51
N SER A 275 9.09 -2.61 -19.93
CA SER A 275 8.51 -2.21 -21.20
C SER A 275 9.26 -2.86 -22.37
N THR A 276 8.51 -3.51 -23.27
CA THR A 276 9.06 -4.18 -24.46
C THR A 276 9.22 -3.24 -25.65
N THR A 277 9.01 -1.93 -25.49
CA THR A 277 8.97 -0.95 -26.59
C THR A 277 10.24 -0.91 -27.43
N ASN A 278 11.38 -1.31 -26.87
CA ASN A 278 12.69 -1.34 -27.55
C ASN A 278 13.12 -2.73 -28.06
N HIS A 279 12.21 -3.70 -28.13
CA HIS A 279 12.56 -5.10 -28.41
C HIS A 279 12.14 -5.58 -29.80
N LEU A 280 11.65 -4.71 -30.68
CA LEU A 280 11.46 -5.04 -32.09
C LEU A 280 12.81 -4.96 -32.81
N ARG A 281 13.48 -6.10 -32.97
CA ARG A 281 14.65 -6.17 -33.84
C ARG A 281 14.15 -6.21 -35.28
N CYS A 282 14.38 -5.14 -36.02
CA CYS A 282 14.08 -5.13 -37.44
C CYS A 282 14.94 -6.18 -38.16
N VAL A 283 14.28 -7.15 -38.78
CA VAL A 283 14.91 -8.21 -39.59
C VAL A 283 14.98 -7.79 -41.05
N MET A 284 13.94 -7.08 -41.52
CA MET A 284 13.84 -6.65 -42.90
C MET A 284 13.39 -5.19 -42.96
N ARG A 285 14.24 -4.35 -43.56
CA ARG A 285 13.93 -2.94 -43.84
C ARG A 285 13.39 -2.79 -45.25
N SER A 286 12.63 -1.72 -45.48
CA SER A 286 12.16 -1.38 -46.82
C SER A 286 13.35 -1.06 -47.74
N PRO A 287 13.35 -1.54 -48.99
CA PRO A 287 14.36 -1.16 -49.98
C PRO A 287 14.33 0.35 -50.31
N SER A 288 13.17 0.98 -50.14
CA SER A 288 12.93 2.39 -50.48
C SER A 288 13.23 3.35 -49.33
N ASP A 289 13.12 2.87 -48.07
CA ASP A 289 13.39 3.65 -46.87
C ASP A 289 13.99 2.76 -45.76
N PRO A 290 15.27 2.96 -45.40
CA PRO A 290 15.93 2.16 -44.37
C PRO A 290 15.38 2.41 -42.95
N ASN A 291 14.56 3.44 -42.74
CA ASN A 291 13.89 3.68 -41.45
C ASN A 291 12.60 2.88 -41.30
N VAL A 292 12.03 2.39 -42.40
CA VAL A 292 10.79 1.59 -42.37
C VAL A 292 11.15 0.12 -42.20
N CYS A 293 10.72 -0.46 -41.09
CA CYS A 293 10.85 -1.89 -40.86
C CYS A 293 9.64 -2.65 -41.42
N LEU A 294 9.86 -3.53 -42.39
CA LEU A 294 8.83 -4.38 -42.98
C LEU A 294 8.58 -5.65 -42.15
N MET A 295 9.57 -6.11 -41.39
CA MET A 295 9.42 -7.29 -40.54
C MET A 295 10.30 -7.15 -39.29
N SER A 296 9.67 -7.25 -38.12
CA SER A 296 10.33 -7.18 -36.82
C SER A 296 10.18 -8.50 -36.08
N LEU A 297 11.25 -8.95 -35.43
CA LEU A 297 11.17 -10.02 -34.43
C LEU A 297 11.00 -9.39 -33.05
N VAL A 298 10.03 -9.89 -32.29
CA VAL A 298 9.89 -9.58 -30.88
C VAL A 298 11.04 -10.28 -30.15
N LYS A 299 11.96 -9.50 -29.58
CA LYS A 299 12.99 -10.03 -28.67
C LYS A 299 12.27 -10.60 -27.43
N LYS A 300 12.81 -11.72 -26.92
CA LYS A 300 12.29 -12.51 -25.79
C LYS A 300 11.69 -11.66 -24.67
N ASN A 301 10.60 -12.15 -24.06
CA ASN A 301 9.94 -11.55 -22.90
C ASN A 301 10.96 -11.11 -21.86
N VAL A 302 11.00 -9.80 -21.61
CA VAL A 302 11.91 -9.18 -20.64
C VAL A 302 11.22 -9.20 -19.29
N SER A 303 11.93 -9.66 -18.27
CA SER A 303 11.39 -9.75 -16.92
C SER A 303 12.25 -8.95 -15.95
N CYS A 304 11.62 -8.45 -14.89
CA CYS A 304 12.33 -7.73 -13.84
C CYS A 304 13.06 -8.75 -12.95
N LEU A 305 14.38 -8.82 -13.07
CA LEU A 305 15.19 -9.82 -12.38
C LEU A 305 16.32 -9.17 -11.57
N PRO A 306 16.80 -9.83 -10.50
CA PRO A 306 17.95 -9.34 -9.77
C PRO A 306 19.21 -9.33 -10.64
N LYS A 307 19.98 -8.26 -10.51
CA LYS A 307 21.21 -8.00 -11.24
C LYS A 307 22.44 -8.33 -10.41
N THR A 308 22.46 -7.89 -9.16
CA THR A 308 23.58 -8.06 -8.22
C THR A 308 23.07 -8.53 -6.86
N TYR A 309 23.93 -9.25 -6.13
CA TYR A 309 23.60 -9.82 -4.83
C TYR A 309 24.71 -9.56 -3.81
N THR A 310 24.35 -9.44 -2.54
CA THR A 310 25.23 -9.55 -1.37
C THR A 310 25.00 -10.88 -0.68
N THR A 311 26.06 -11.47 -0.13
CA THR A 311 26.01 -12.79 0.49
C THR A 311 26.11 -12.66 2.01
N HIS A 312 25.11 -13.17 2.72
CA HIS A 312 25.13 -13.31 4.18
C HIS A 312 25.44 -14.77 4.54
N GLN A 313 26.44 -14.98 5.39
CA GLN A 313 26.79 -16.31 5.91
C GLN A 313 26.72 -16.31 7.42
N PHE A 314 26.10 -17.34 7.99
CA PHE A 314 25.98 -17.52 9.44
C PHE A 314 25.77 -18.99 9.80
N VAL A 315 26.06 -19.37 11.04
CA VAL A 315 25.84 -20.74 11.52
C VAL A 315 24.40 -20.89 12.00
N SER A 316 23.66 -21.83 11.43
CA SER A 316 22.26 -22.10 11.80
C SER A 316 22.15 -23.06 12.99
N ARG A 317 20.93 -23.27 13.51
CA ARG A 317 20.63 -24.17 14.64
C ARG A 317 21.21 -25.59 14.52
N GLY A 318 21.43 -26.09 13.30
CA GLY A 318 22.01 -27.42 13.07
C GLY A 318 23.53 -27.46 12.99
N GLY A 319 24.24 -26.36 13.32
CA GLY A 319 25.70 -26.24 13.13
C GLY A 319 26.12 -26.10 11.67
N VAL A 320 25.16 -26.04 10.74
CA VAL A 320 25.41 -25.88 9.30
C VAL A 320 25.55 -24.40 8.97
N VAL A 321 26.60 -24.05 8.24
CA VAL A 321 26.78 -22.72 7.65
C VAL A 321 25.67 -22.49 6.62
N LYS A 322 24.81 -21.52 6.90
CA LYS A 322 23.73 -21.08 6.03
C LYS A 322 24.17 -19.86 5.25
N THR A 323 23.98 -19.92 3.93
CA THR A 323 24.26 -18.84 3.00
C THR A 323 22.93 -18.29 2.46
N VAL A 324 22.75 -16.98 2.57
CA VAL A 324 21.56 -16.25 2.09
C VAL A 324 22.02 -15.17 1.13
N LEU A 325 21.38 -15.06 -0.03
CA LEU A 325 21.67 -14.03 -1.03
C LEU A 325 20.65 -12.90 -0.90
N ALA A 326 21.10 -11.68 -0.64
CA ALA A 326 20.27 -10.49 -0.66
C ALA A 326 20.45 -9.76 -1.99
N VAL A 327 19.35 -9.40 -2.64
CA VAL A 327 19.33 -8.62 -3.87
C VAL A 327 19.83 -7.21 -3.56
N ASN A 328 20.69 -6.63 -4.40
CA ASN A 328 21.11 -5.23 -4.29
C ASN A 328 20.51 -4.36 -5.40
N GLU A 329 20.57 -4.83 -6.65
CA GLU A 329 20.04 -4.12 -7.81
C GLU A 329 19.11 -5.02 -8.63
N CYS A 330 18.10 -4.41 -9.25
CA CYS A 330 17.19 -5.06 -10.18
C CYS A 330 17.39 -4.49 -11.59
N SER A 331 17.12 -5.30 -12.60
CA SER A 331 17.20 -4.86 -14.00
C SER A 331 16.32 -5.70 -14.90
N CYS A 332 15.87 -5.10 -16.00
CA CYS A 332 15.17 -5.78 -17.07
C CYS A 332 16.14 -6.66 -17.88
N LYS A 333 15.89 -7.97 -17.91
CA LYS A 333 16.71 -8.96 -18.63
C LYS A 333 15.88 -9.93 -19.46
#